data_AF-A0A936DWB6-F1
#
_entry.id   AF-A0A936DWB6-F1
#
_cell.length_a   1.000
_cell.length_b   1.000
_cell.length_c   1.000
_cell.angle_alpha   90.00
_cell.angle_beta   90.00
_cell.angle_gamma   90.00
#
_symmetry.space_group_name_H-M   'P 1'
#
loop_
_entity.id
_entity.type
_entity.pdbx_description
1 polymer ?
#
loop_
_entity_poly.entity_id
_entity_poly.type
_entity_poly.pdbx_seq_one_letter_code
_entity_poly.pdbx_strand_id
1 'polypeptide(L)'
;MSCEWSVSSSRRPQVAVAGYTGVNDKPRVKLSFSDNSGVSFGEPVIIDDGNPAGRVETLLLSDGSALVCWLEKVPGGGEVRVRRVMPDGKSNPSIIVSTTGTARSNGFPQLIRSANEIIFAWTGAGVLTASMALPRSGPILTLFLLFPDKP
;
A
#
# COMPACT_ATOMS: atom_id res chain seq x y z
N MET A 1 -14.93 16.40 -0.30
CA MET A 1 -13.89 15.73 -1.11
C MET A 1 -12.74 15.37 -0.16
N SER A 2 -12.24 14.14 -0.22
CA SER A 2 -11.11 13.68 0.61
C SER A 2 -9.94 13.34 -0.31
N CYS A 3 -8.75 13.84 0.03
CA CYS A 3 -7.49 13.54 -0.63
C CYS A 3 -6.46 13.23 0.45
N GLU A 4 -5.69 12.17 0.26
CA GLU A 4 -4.62 11.74 1.16
C GLU A 4 -3.46 11.18 0.32
N TRP A 5 -2.22 11.42 0.77
CA TRP A 5 -1.00 11.05 0.05
C TRP A 5 0.02 10.43 1.00
N SER A 6 0.80 9.49 0.50
CA SER A 6 1.96 8.89 1.14
C SER A 6 3.15 8.92 0.18
N VAL A 7 4.35 9.18 0.70
CA VAL A 7 5.57 9.36 -0.08
C VAL A 7 6.69 8.50 0.47
N SER A 8 7.45 7.89 -0.44
CA SER A 8 8.66 7.14 -0.09
C SER A 8 9.79 7.46 -1.06
N SER A 9 11.00 7.54 -0.53
CA SER A 9 12.22 7.85 -1.29
C SER A 9 13.32 6.84 -0.99
N SER A 10 14.24 6.67 -1.94
CA SER A 10 15.44 5.86 -1.74
C SER A 10 16.69 6.76 -1.63
N ARG A 11 17.87 6.18 -1.43
CA ARG A 11 19.14 6.92 -1.54
C ARG A 11 19.47 7.37 -2.97
N ARG A 12 18.79 6.82 -3.98
CA ARG A 12 18.86 7.25 -5.38
C ARG A 12 17.84 8.39 -5.61
N PRO A 13 17.88 9.11 -6.73
CA PRO A 13 16.90 10.15 -7.05
C PRO A 13 15.47 9.60 -7.31
N GLN A 14 15.14 8.41 -6.83
CA GLN A 14 13.83 7.79 -7.00
C GLN A 14 12.89 8.15 -5.85
N VAL A 15 11.69 8.59 -6.21
CA VAL A 15 10.57 8.88 -5.32
C VAL A 15 9.32 8.17 -5.85
N ALA A 16 8.54 7.61 -4.93
CA ALA A 16 7.20 7.09 -5.20
C ALA A 16 6.19 7.88 -4.36
N VAL A 17 5.13 8.36 -5.01
CA VAL A 17 4.00 9.04 -4.34
C VAL A 17 2.74 8.28 -4.68
N ALA A 18 2.04 7.80 -3.66
CA ALA A 18 0.71 7.23 -3.81
C ALA A 18 -0.33 8.05 -3.08
N GLY A 19 -1.56 8.06 -3.57
CA GLY A 19 -2.63 8.72 -2.87
C GLY A 19 -4.00 8.40 -3.38
N TYR A 20 -4.97 8.74 -2.53
CA TYR A 20 -6.39 8.56 -2.79
C TYR A 20 -7.01 9.86 -3.29
N THR A 21 -7.90 9.72 -4.25
CA THR A 21 -8.76 10.80 -4.73
C THR A 21 -10.20 10.34 -4.83
N GLY A 22 -11.13 11.11 -4.26
CA GLY A 22 -12.57 10.94 -4.42
C GLY A 22 -13.19 11.90 -5.45
N VAL A 23 -12.38 12.45 -6.36
CA VAL A 23 -12.86 13.45 -7.34
C VAL A 23 -13.93 12.85 -8.25
N ASN A 24 -14.96 13.65 -8.55
CA ASN A 24 -16.08 13.28 -9.43
C ASN A 24 -16.80 11.98 -9.02
N ASP A 25 -16.86 11.69 -7.72
CA ASP A 25 -17.45 10.47 -7.16
C ASP A 25 -16.85 9.17 -7.73
N LYS A 26 -15.59 9.25 -8.20
CA LYS A 26 -14.82 8.12 -8.72
C LYS A 26 -13.59 7.88 -7.83
N PRO A 27 -13.77 7.21 -6.67
CA PRO A 27 -12.68 6.97 -5.74
C PRO A 27 -11.58 6.13 -6.40
N ARG A 28 -10.33 6.58 -6.33
CA ARG A 28 -9.16 5.87 -6.87
C ARG A 28 -7.95 6.02 -5.97
N VAL A 29 -7.12 4.99 -5.91
CA VAL A 29 -5.74 5.05 -5.43
C VAL A 29 -4.84 5.08 -6.64
N LYS A 30 -3.96 6.08 -6.69
CA LYS A 30 -3.00 6.28 -7.77
C LYS A 30 -1.59 6.27 -7.23
N LEU A 31 -0.64 5.82 -8.03
CA LEU A 31 0.80 5.89 -7.77
C LEU A 31 1.48 6.64 -8.91
N SER A 32 2.50 7.42 -8.58
CA SER A 32 3.39 8.04 -9.56
C SER A 32 4.83 7.92 -9.11
N PHE A 33 5.71 7.64 -10.05
CA PHE A 33 7.15 7.58 -9.82
C PHE A 33 7.82 8.85 -10.32
N SER A 34 8.91 9.21 -9.66
CA SER A 34 9.89 10.19 -10.12
C SER A 34 11.28 9.54 -10.05
N ASP A 35 12.10 9.80 -11.05
CA ASP A 35 13.50 9.38 -11.14
C ASP A 35 14.49 10.57 -11.01
N ASN A 36 13.95 11.78 -10.76
CA ASN A 36 14.69 13.03 -10.67
C ASN A 36 14.39 13.78 -9.36
N SER A 37 14.33 13.04 -8.25
CA SER A 37 14.15 13.57 -6.89
C SER A 37 12.87 14.38 -6.70
N GLY A 38 11.79 14.01 -7.41
CA GLY A 38 10.48 14.67 -7.30
C GLY A 38 10.33 15.95 -8.12
N VAL A 39 11.28 16.28 -9.01
CA VAL A 39 11.15 17.45 -9.91
C VAL A 39 10.01 17.25 -10.90
N SER A 40 9.86 16.04 -11.43
CA SER A 40 8.71 15.64 -12.24
C SER A 40 8.26 14.23 -11.91
N PHE A 41 6.99 13.94 -12.18
CA PHE A 41 6.40 12.62 -11.99
C PHE A 41 5.89 12.09 -13.33
N GLY A 42 6.04 10.78 -13.52
CA GLY A 42 5.43 10.08 -14.65
C GLY A 42 3.91 9.98 -14.53
N GLU A 43 3.29 9.42 -15.57
CA GLU A 43 1.84 9.21 -15.61
C GLU A 43 1.34 8.36 -14.41
N PRO A 44 0.23 8.76 -13.75
CA PRO A 44 -0.29 8.01 -12.63
C PRO A 44 -0.83 6.63 -13.01
N VAL A 45 -0.44 5.61 -12.25
CA VAL A 45 -0.95 4.23 -12.38
C VAL A 45 -2.10 4.00 -11.39
N ILE A 46 -3.18 3.36 -11.82
CA ILE A 46 -4.31 2.97 -10.94
C ILE A 46 -3.93 1.72 -10.16
N ILE A 47 -4.09 1.78 -8.83
CA ILE A 47 -3.61 0.75 -7.91
C ILE A 47 -4.75 -0.04 -7.26
N ASP A 48 -5.88 0.61 -7.00
CA ASP A 48 -7.02 -0.02 -6.32
C ASP A 48 -7.72 -1.10 -7.17
N ASP A 49 -8.64 -1.82 -6.54
CA ASP A 49 -9.49 -2.82 -7.20
C ASP A 49 -10.90 -2.31 -7.48
N GLY A 50 -11.07 -0.99 -7.52
CA GLY A 50 -12.24 -0.30 -8.06
C GLY A 50 -13.06 0.49 -7.04
N ASN A 51 -12.97 0.18 -5.74
CA ASN A 51 -13.79 0.79 -4.69
C ASN A 51 -12.99 1.15 -3.41
N PRO A 52 -11.89 1.90 -3.50
CA PRO A 52 -11.06 2.18 -2.35
C PRO A 52 -11.74 3.13 -1.35
N ALA A 53 -11.43 2.95 -0.07
CA ALA A 53 -11.75 3.86 1.02
C ALA A 53 -10.60 4.84 1.34
N GLY A 54 -9.47 4.73 0.64
CA GLY A 54 -8.25 5.49 0.92
C GLY A 54 -7.34 4.74 1.89
N ARG A 55 -6.81 5.43 2.90
CA ARG A 55 -5.82 4.91 3.86
C ARG A 55 -4.56 4.41 3.18
N VAL A 56 -4.00 5.27 2.33
CA VAL A 56 -2.93 4.90 1.41
C VAL A 56 -1.58 5.04 2.09
N GLU A 57 -0.75 4.02 1.97
CA GLU A 57 0.64 4.03 2.40
C GLU A 57 1.53 3.45 1.30
N THR A 58 2.72 4.03 1.10
CA THR A 58 3.67 3.59 0.07
C THR A 58 5.08 3.40 0.59
N LEU A 59 5.76 2.39 0.05
CA LEU A 59 7.17 2.10 0.32
C LEU A 59 7.91 1.78 -0.96
N LEU A 60 8.94 2.57 -1.24
CA LEU A 60 9.87 2.34 -2.33
C LEU A 60 10.90 1.29 -1.93
N LEU A 61 11.05 0.26 -2.75
CA LEU A 61 11.97 -0.85 -2.55
C LEU A 61 13.31 -0.59 -3.24
N SER A 62 14.33 -1.36 -2.84
CA SER A 62 15.70 -1.18 -3.35
C SER A 62 15.87 -1.52 -4.83
N ASP A 63 14.93 -2.26 -5.42
CA ASP A 63 14.91 -2.57 -6.86
C ASP A 63 14.13 -1.51 -7.67
N GLY A 64 13.68 -0.43 -7.03
CA GLY A 64 12.92 0.66 -7.63
C GLY A 64 11.41 0.41 -7.70
N SER A 65 10.94 -0.81 -7.43
CA SER A 65 9.49 -1.06 -7.34
C SER A 65 8.89 -0.43 -6.07
N ALA A 66 7.60 -0.12 -6.08
CA ALA A 66 6.89 0.37 -4.91
C ALA A 66 5.87 -0.65 -4.41
N LEU A 67 5.72 -0.75 -3.09
CA LEU A 67 4.54 -1.32 -2.46
C LEU A 67 3.56 -0.20 -2.17
N VAL A 68 2.30 -0.44 -2.48
CA VAL A 68 1.20 0.44 -2.11
C VAL A 68 0.21 -0.38 -1.31
N CYS A 69 -0.10 0.07 -0.10
CA CYS A 69 -1.13 -0.48 0.75
C CYS A 69 -2.30 0.49 0.84
N TRP A 70 -3.52 -0.04 0.84
CA TRP A 70 -4.73 0.76 0.96
C TRP A 70 -5.85 -0.05 1.60
N LEU A 71 -6.93 0.65 1.95
CA LEU A 71 -8.18 0.04 2.38
C LEU A 71 -9.14 -0.06 1.18
N GLU A 72 -9.46 -1.28 0.78
CA GLU A 72 -10.45 -1.59 -0.25
C GLU A 72 -11.81 -1.87 0.40
N LYS A 73 -12.91 -1.35 -0.15
CA LYS A 73 -14.25 -1.70 0.33
C LYS A 73 -14.75 -2.93 -0.40
N VAL A 74 -15.20 -3.92 0.36
CA VAL A 74 -15.78 -5.16 -0.17
C VAL A 74 -17.17 -5.39 0.42
N PRO A 75 -18.02 -6.23 -0.19
CA PRO A 75 -19.29 -6.61 0.43
C PRO A 75 -19.07 -7.14 1.85
N GLY A 76 -19.74 -6.55 2.84
CA GLY A 76 -19.64 -6.95 4.25
C GLY A 76 -18.50 -6.34 5.06
N GLY A 77 -17.65 -5.50 4.47
CA GLY A 77 -16.57 -4.85 5.23
C GLY A 77 -15.53 -4.13 4.38
N GLY A 78 -14.27 -4.23 4.80
CA GLY A 78 -13.11 -3.70 4.11
C GLY A 78 -11.93 -4.66 4.19
N GLU A 79 -10.96 -4.44 3.33
CA GLU A 79 -9.73 -5.23 3.29
C GLU A 79 -8.53 -4.30 3.23
N VAL A 80 -7.54 -4.57 4.09
CA VAL A 80 -6.22 -4.00 3.91
C VAL A 80 -5.56 -4.79 2.78
N ARG A 81 -5.31 -4.13 1.66
CA ARG A 81 -4.70 -4.74 0.47
C ARG A 81 -3.34 -4.12 0.21
N VAL A 82 -2.45 -4.90 -0.40
CA VAL A 82 -1.14 -4.44 -0.86
C VAL A 82 -0.89 -4.87 -2.30
N ARG A 83 -0.23 -4.00 -3.08
CA ARG A 83 0.18 -4.28 -4.47
C ARG A 83 1.61 -3.81 -4.66
N ARG A 84 2.41 -4.63 -5.36
CA ARG A 84 3.73 -4.26 -5.87
C ARG A 84 3.60 -3.73 -7.29
N VAL A 85 4.18 -2.58 -7.54
CA VAL A 85 4.18 -1.90 -8.84
C VAL A 85 5.62 -1.65 -9.26
N MET A 86 5.96 -2.07 -10.47
CA MET A 86 7.27 -1.87 -11.08
C MET A 86 7.41 -0.42 -11.60
N PRO A 87 8.64 0.09 -11.78
CA PRO A 87 8.85 1.43 -12.34
C PRO A 87 8.23 1.66 -13.73
N ASP A 88 8.03 0.59 -14.51
CA ASP A 88 7.37 0.65 -15.82
C ASP A 88 5.82 0.66 -15.72
N GLY A 89 5.29 0.73 -14.50
CA GLY A 89 3.86 0.76 -14.21
C GLY A 89 3.18 -0.61 -14.19
N LYS A 90 3.88 -1.70 -14.51
CA LYS A 90 3.30 -3.05 -14.41
C LYS A 90 3.13 -3.45 -12.95
N SER A 91 2.05 -4.16 -12.66
CA SER A 91 1.76 -4.66 -11.32
C SER A 91 1.18 -6.07 -11.34
N ASN A 92 1.43 -6.81 -10.28
CA ASN A 92 0.75 -8.07 -10.01
C ASN A 92 -0.65 -7.83 -9.39
N PRO A 93 -1.51 -8.86 -9.31
CA PRO A 93 -2.73 -8.78 -8.50
C PRO A 93 -2.43 -8.32 -7.07
N SER A 94 -3.41 -7.65 -6.44
CA SER A 94 -3.32 -7.29 -5.03
C SER A 94 -3.31 -8.52 -4.13
N ILE A 95 -2.66 -8.42 -2.99
CA ILE A 95 -2.71 -9.40 -1.91
C ILE A 95 -3.57 -8.83 -0.78
N ILE A 96 -4.45 -9.65 -0.23
CA ILE A 96 -5.22 -9.32 0.98
C ILE A 96 -4.30 -9.53 2.18
N VAL A 97 -3.99 -8.45 2.90
CA VAL A 97 -3.22 -8.48 4.15
C VAL A 97 -4.12 -8.86 5.32
N SER A 98 -5.33 -8.30 5.36
CA SER A 98 -6.30 -8.58 6.42
C SER A 98 -7.71 -8.16 6.02
N THR A 99 -8.71 -8.86 6.54
CA THR A 99 -10.10 -8.41 6.53
C THR A 99 -10.36 -7.51 7.75
N THR A 100 -11.10 -6.42 7.54
CA THR A 100 -11.37 -5.40 8.55
C THR A 100 -12.73 -4.73 8.28
N GLY A 101 -13.15 -3.80 9.14
CA GLY A 101 -14.23 -2.86 8.79
C GLY A 101 -13.71 -1.67 7.99
N THR A 102 -14.62 -0.81 7.52
CA THR A 102 -14.26 0.42 6.78
C THR A 102 -14.29 1.69 7.64
N ALA A 103 -14.59 1.55 8.93
CA ALA A 103 -14.74 2.66 9.86
C ALA A 103 -13.41 3.42 10.03
N ARG A 104 -13.50 4.75 10.21
CA ARG A 104 -12.31 5.58 10.48
C ARG A 104 -11.53 5.15 11.72
N SER A 105 -12.19 4.53 12.69
CA SER A 105 -11.57 3.96 13.90
C SER A 105 -10.58 2.83 13.61
N ASN A 106 -10.63 2.22 12.42
CA ASN A 106 -9.69 1.17 12.01
C ASN A 106 -8.34 1.72 11.51
N GLY A 107 -8.13 3.03 11.66
CA GLY A 107 -6.84 3.67 11.47
C GLY A 107 -6.36 3.69 10.02
N PHE A 108 -5.05 3.86 9.87
CA PHE A 108 -4.33 3.88 8.60
C PHE A 108 -3.31 2.73 8.65
N PRO A 109 -3.25 1.87 7.63
CA PRO A 109 -2.20 0.88 7.57
C PRO A 109 -0.85 1.60 7.46
N GLN A 110 0.13 1.06 8.15
CA GLN A 110 1.52 1.48 8.09
C GLN A 110 2.33 0.27 7.64
N LEU A 111 3.41 0.52 6.89
CA LEU A 111 4.25 -0.53 6.35
C LEU A 111 5.72 -0.11 6.36
N ILE A 112 6.56 -1.02 6.82
CA ILE A 112 8.01 -0.84 6.87
C ILE A 112 8.70 -2.06 6.30
N ARG A 113 9.89 -1.87 5.74
CA ARG A 113 10.80 -2.97 5.43
C ARG A 113 11.70 -3.24 6.63
N SER A 114 11.76 -4.49 7.06
CA SER A 114 12.72 -5.00 8.03
C SER A 114 13.50 -6.15 7.38
N ALA A 115 14.78 -5.92 7.07
CA ALA A 115 15.63 -6.87 6.34
C ALA A 115 14.98 -7.41 5.05
N ASN A 116 14.56 -8.69 5.07
CA ASN A 116 13.93 -9.40 3.97
C ASN A 116 12.40 -9.54 4.12
N GLU A 117 11.81 -8.79 5.03
CA GLU A 117 10.38 -8.81 5.32
C GLU A 117 9.78 -7.43 5.20
N ILE A 118 8.50 -7.41 4.86
CA ILE A 118 7.63 -6.25 5.02
C ILE A 118 6.77 -6.51 6.23
N ILE A 119 6.75 -5.56 7.16
CA ILE A 119 5.88 -5.58 8.32
C ILE A 119 4.76 -4.58 8.07
N PHE A 120 3.53 -5.02 8.29
CA PHE A 120 2.31 -4.24 8.25
C PHE A 120 1.81 -4.02 9.68
N ALA A 121 1.29 -2.84 9.94
CA ALA A 121 0.55 -2.54 11.17
C ALA A 121 -0.72 -1.77 10.85
N TRP A 122 -1.84 -2.10 11.50
CA TRP A 122 -3.10 -1.38 11.35
C TRP A 122 -3.94 -1.45 12.63
N THR A 123 -4.99 -0.64 12.72
CA THR A 123 -5.88 -0.63 13.88
C THR A 123 -7.11 -1.52 13.63
N GLY A 124 -7.41 -2.38 14.59
CA GLY A 124 -8.63 -3.19 14.67
C GLY A 124 -9.20 -3.14 16.09
N ALA A 125 -9.41 -4.31 16.73
CA ALA A 125 -9.70 -4.39 18.16
C ALA A 125 -8.52 -3.95 19.08
N GLY A 126 -7.38 -3.67 18.47
CA GLY A 126 -6.13 -3.20 19.04
C GLY A 126 -5.17 -2.86 17.89
N VAL A 127 -3.86 -2.82 18.15
CA VAL A 127 -2.86 -2.80 17.08
C VAL A 127 -2.64 -4.23 16.58
N LEU A 128 -2.83 -4.45 15.29
CA LEU A 128 -2.62 -5.72 14.61
C LEU A 128 -1.41 -5.62 13.69
N THR A 129 -0.70 -6.73 13.51
CA THR A 129 0.44 -6.80 12.60
C THR A 129 0.38 -8.02 11.68
N ALA A 130 1.06 -7.91 10.55
CA ALA A 130 1.33 -9.03 9.65
C ALA A 130 2.72 -8.85 9.07
N SER A 131 3.35 -9.94 8.64
CA SER A 131 4.60 -9.88 7.90
C SER A 131 4.48 -10.62 6.58
N MET A 132 5.32 -10.25 5.64
CA MET A 132 5.34 -10.84 4.31
C MET A 132 6.78 -10.91 3.83
N ALA A 133 7.18 -12.07 3.32
CA ALA A 133 8.52 -12.22 2.76
C ALA A 133 8.67 -11.31 1.54
N LEU A 134 9.76 -10.54 1.46
CA LEU A 134 10.08 -9.72 0.30
C LEU A 134 10.96 -10.53 -0.66
N PRO A 135 10.45 -10.97 -1.82
CA PRO A 135 11.27 -11.69 -2.79
C PRO A 135 12.29 -10.74 -3.40
N ARG A 136 13.54 -11.24 -3.54
CA ARG A 136 14.64 -10.51 -4.18
C ARG A 136 14.34 -10.12 -5.64
N SER A 137 13.47 -10.88 -6.31
CA SER A 137 12.87 -10.56 -7.60
C SER A 137 11.53 -11.30 -7.73
N GLY A 138 10.57 -10.74 -8.47
CA GLY A 138 9.29 -11.38 -8.75
C GLY A 138 8.12 -11.03 -7.81
N PRO A 139 6.97 -11.71 -7.95
CA PRO A 139 5.77 -11.45 -7.17
C PRO A 139 5.98 -11.81 -5.71
N ILE A 140 5.23 -11.17 -4.81
CA ILE A 140 5.27 -11.53 -3.40
C ILE A 140 4.46 -12.81 -3.20
N LEU A 141 5.05 -13.79 -2.50
CA LEU A 141 4.56 -15.17 -2.52
C LEU A 141 3.91 -15.64 -1.21
N THR A 142 4.15 -14.98 -0.07
CA THR A 142 3.68 -15.52 1.23
C THR A 142 3.49 -14.43 2.28
N LEU A 143 2.27 -14.35 2.82
CA LEU A 143 1.86 -13.52 3.94
C LEU A 143 1.75 -14.38 5.21
N PHE A 144 2.31 -13.92 6.31
CA PHE A 144 2.20 -14.50 7.64
C PHE A 144 1.48 -13.52 8.57
N LEU A 145 0.39 -13.95 9.19
CA LEU A 145 -0.29 -13.14 10.20
C LEU A 145 0.46 -13.25 11.52
N LEU A 146 0.86 -12.12 12.09
CA LEU A 146 1.47 -12.05 13.40
C LEU A 146 0.40 -11.59 14.38
N PHE A 147 -0.30 -12.55 14.98
CA PHE A 147 -1.16 -12.22 16.10
C PHE A 147 -0.30 -12.04 17.34
N PRO A 148 -0.44 -10.95 18.12
CA PRO A 148 0.05 -10.98 19.48
C PRO A 148 -0.68 -12.13 20.18
N ASP A 149 0.06 -13.01 20.85
CA ASP A 149 -0.52 -14.03 21.73
C ASP A 149 -1.58 -13.34 22.59
N LYS A 150 -2.82 -13.80 22.49
CA LYS A 150 -3.84 -13.38 23.45
C LYS A 150 -3.34 -13.81 24.84
N PRO A 151 -3.35 -12.93 25.84
CA PRO A 151 -3.16 -13.37 27.22
C PRO A 151 -4.23 -14.37 27.64
#